data_AF-A0A5Z3B3Q0-F1
#
_entry.id   AF-A0A5Z3B3Q0-F1
#
_cell.length_a   1.000
_cell.length_b   1.000
_cell.length_c   1.000
_cell.angle_alpha   90.00
_cell.angle_beta   90.00
_cell.angle_gamma   90.00
#
_symmetry.space_group_name_H-M   'P 1'
#
loop_
_entity.id
_entity.type
_entity.pdbx_description
1 polymer ?
#
loop_
_entity_poly.entity_id
_entity_poly.type
_entity_poly.pdbx_seq_one_letter_code
_entity_poly.pdbx_strand_id
1 'polypeptide(L)' 'MSHTHQVLRNTLMEHRVIPYFQPIINASTGTYTGAEILVRIHHINGEIVLPASFITSYTTYNELIQVTRFL' A
#
# COMPACT_ATOMS: atom_id res chain seq x y z
N MET A 1 11.11 -21.24 -0.74
CA MET A 1 10.65 -20.14 -1.60
C MET A 1 9.42 -19.54 -0.94
N SER A 2 9.59 -18.39 -0.27
CA SER A 2 8.69 -17.89 0.78
C SER A 2 7.29 -17.55 0.26
N HIS A 3 6.25 -18.03 0.95
CA HIS A 3 4.82 -17.86 0.65
C HIS A 3 4.44 -16.37 0.41
N THR A 4 5.17 -15.43 1.02
CA THR A 4 4.91 -13.98 0.97
C THR A 4 5.09 -13.37 -0.43
N HIS A 5 6.07 -13.82 -1.23
CA HIS A 5 6.33 -13.23 -2.55
C HIS A 5 5.23 -13.56 -3.57
N GLN A 6 4.70 -14.78 -3.50
CA GLN A 6 3.58 -15.21 -4.33
C GLN A 6 2.33 -14.37 -4.02
N VAL A 7 2.08 -14.09 -2.73
CA VAL A 7 0.91 -13.34 -2.27
C VAL A 7 0.93 -11.91 -2.80
N LEU A 8 2.05 -11.19 -2.69
CA LEU A 8 2.12 -9.81 -3.16
C LEU A 8 1.95 -9.71 -4.68
N ARG A 9 2.58 -10.62 -5.43
CA ARG A 9 2.40 -10.69 -6.89
C ARG A 9 0.95 -10.94 -7.28
N ASN A 10 0.27 -11.87 -6.62
CA ASN A 10 -1.14 -12.17 -6.87
C ASN A 10 -2.01 -10.94 -6.56
N THR A 11 -1.75 -10.24 -5.44
CA THR A 11 -2.52 -9.04 -5.07
C THR A 11 -2.40 -7.90 -6.09
N LEU A 12 -1.23 -7.74 -6.72
CA LEU A 12 -1.02 -6.77 -7.79
C LEU A 12 -1.81 -7.15 -9.05
N MET A 13 -1.75 -8.42 -9.46
CA MET A 13 -2.49 -8.90 -10.63
C MET A 13 -4.01 -8.83 -10.44
N GLU A 14 -4.49 -9.08 -9.22
CA GLU A 14 -5.91 -9.06 -8.86
C GLU A 14 -6.42 -7.64 -8.57
N HIS A 15 -5.61 -6.59 -8.80
CA HIS A 15 -5.95 -5.19 -8.53
C HIS A 15 -6.40 -4.93 -7.09
N ARG A 16 -5.84 -5.68 -6.14
CA ARG A 16 -6.16 -5.58 -4.70
C ARG A 16 -5.23 -4.62 -3.95
N VAL A 17 -4.30 -3.97 -4.65
CA VAL A 17 -3.47 -2.89 -4.11
C VAL A 17 -4.19 -1.57 -4.36
N ILE A 18 -4.61 -0.88 -3.29
CA ILE A 18 -5.49 0.29 -3.37
C ILE A 18 -4.79 1.50 -2.75
N PRO A 19 -4.73 2.66 -3.46
CA PRO A 19 -4.26 3.92 -2.88
C PRO A 19 -5.34 4.50 -1.97
N TYR A 20 -4.99 4.75 -0.72
CA TYR A 20 -5.79 5.56 0.20
C TYR A 20 -5.17 6.96 0.24
N PHE A 21 -5.99 7.98 0.48
CA PHE A 21 -5.55 9.37 0.53
C PHE A 21 -5.80 9.94 1.91
N GLN A 22 -4.75 10.41 2.57
CA GLN A 22 -4.85 11.14 3.83
C GLN A 22 -4.63 12.63 3.57
N PRO A 23 -5.64 13.50 3.79
CA PRO A 23 -5.47 14.94 3.66
C PRO A 23 -4.40 15.47 4.61
N ILE A 24 -3.57 16.38 4.11
CA ILE A 24 -2.62 17.16 4.88
C ILE A 24 -3.21 18.56 5.01
N ILE A 25 -3.34 19.01 6.25
CA ILE A 25 -3.95 20.29 6.62
C ILE A 25 -2.88 21.15 7.28
N ASN A 26 -2.80 22.43 6.88
CA ASN A 26 -1.99 23.40 7.59
C ASN A 26 -2.57 23.61 9.00
N ALA A 27 -1.81 23.25 10.04
CA ALA A 27 -2.29 23.28 11.41
C ALA A 27 -2.59 24.69 11.95
N SER A 28 -1.96 25.73 11.39
CA SER A 28 -2.17 27.11 11.81
C SER A 28 -3.37 27.76 11.11
N THR A 29 -3.63 27.42 9.85
CA THR A 29 -4.68 28.05 9.03
C THR A 29 -5.91 27.17 8.79
N GLY A 30 -5.82 25.87 9.06
CA GLY A 30 -6.86 24.89 8.74
C GLY A 30 -7.04 24.62 7.24
N THR A 31 -6.19 25.19 6.38
CA THR A 31 -6.33 25.05 4.94
C THR A 31 -5.77 23.73 4.45
N TYR A 32 -6.46 23.07 3.52
CA TYR A 32 -5.94 21.92 2.79
C TYR A 32 -4.67 22.29 2.02
N THR A 33 -3.62 21.49 2.18
CA THR A 33 -2.33 21.69 1.49
C THR A 33 -1.95 20.57 0.54
N GLY A 34 -2.65 19.43 0.59
CA GLY A 34 -2.36 18.25 -0.23
C GLY A 34 -2.86 16.96 0.42
N ALA A 35 -2.43 15.82 -0.11
CA ALA A 35 -2.70 14.52 0.48
C ALA A 35 -1.48 13.60 0.40
N GLU A 36 -1.34 12.73 1.39
CA GLU A 36 -0.41 11.61 1.38
C GLU A 36 -1.11 10.38 0.79
N ILE A 37 -0.43 9.69 -0.13
CA ILE A 37 -0.87 8.39 -0.65
C ILE A 37 -0.39 7.29 0.29
N LEU A 38 -1.31 6.45 0.72
CA LEU A 38 -1.07 5.34 1.63
C LEU A 38 -1.54 4.04 0.98
N VAL A 39 -0.62 3.12 0.69
CA VAL A 39 -0.99 1.83 0.09
C VAL A 39 -1.77 0.95 1.08
N ARG A 40 -2.78 0.24 0.58
CA ARG A 40 -3.51 -0.81 1.30
C ARG A 40 -3.65 -2.02 0.39
N ILE A 41 -3.66 -3.22 0.98
CA ILE A 41 -4.07 -4.43 0.26
C ILE A 41 -5.44 -4.83 0.77
N HIS A 42 -6.41 -5.01 -0.13
CA HIS A 42 -7.71 -5.59 0.19
C HIS A 42 -7.62 -7.10 0.08
N HIS A 43 -7.84 -7.82 1.17
CA HIS A 43 -7.91 -9.27 1.15
C HIS A 43 -9.28 -9.74 0.62
N ILE A 44 -9.36 -10.96 0.08
CA ILE A 44 -10.59 -11.49 -0.56
C ILE A 44 -11.75 -11.61 0.45
N ASN A 45 -11.43 -11.79 1.73
CA ASN A 45 -12.41 -11.80 2.82
C ASN A 45 -12.89 -10.39 3.24
N GLY A 46 -12.44 -9.32 2.58
CA GLY A 46 -12.78 -7.93 2.91
C GLY A 46 -11.88 -7.25 3.93
N GLU A 47 -10.87 -7.94 4.48
CA GLU A 47 -9.91 -7.34 5.40
C GLU A 47 -8.97 -6.37 4.70
N ILE A 48 -8.56 -5.31 5.40
CA ILE A 48 -7.55 -4.37 4.93
C ILE A 48 -6.21 -4.74 5.56
N VAL A 49 -5.24 -5.12 4.73
CA VAL A 49 -3.87 -5.37 5.14
C VAL A 49 -3.06 -4.08 5.03
N LEU A 50 -2.45 -3.69 6.14
CA LEU A 50 -1.66 -2.46 6.27
C LEU A 50 -0.23 -2.65 5.74
N PRO A 51 0.44 -1.57 5.30
CA PRO A 51 1.82 -1.60 4.81
C PRO A 51 2.78 -2.33 5.75
N ALA A 52 2.69 -2.10 7.05
CA ALA A 52 3.57 -2.71 8.04
C ALA A 52 3.52 -4.26 8.03
N SER A 53 2.42 -4.85 7.57
CA SER A 53 2.27 -6.31 7.50
C SER A 53 2.97 -6.94 6.30
N PHE A 54 3.25 -6.17 5.24
CA PHE A 54 3.84 -6.70 4.00
C PHE A 54 5.10 -5.95 3.51
N ILE A 55 5.43 -4.80 4.09
CA ILE A 55 6.73 -4.12 3.95
C ILE A 55 7.56 -4.52 5.17
N THR A 56 8.26 -5.64 5.04
CA THR A 56 9.02 -6.28 6.12
C THR A 56 10.48 -6.46 5.70
N SER A 57 11.34 -6.98 6.59
CA SER A 57 12.71 -7.35 6.24
C SER A 57 12.82 -8.43 5.15
N TYR A 58 11.73 -9.13 4.83
CA TYR A 58 11.68 -10.13 3.77
C TYR A 58 11.16 -9.58 2.45
N THR A 59 10.72 -8.33 2.41
CA THR A 59 10.19 -7.70 1.19
C THR A 59 11.34 -7.22 0.32
N THR A 60 11.35 -7.63 -0.95
CA THR A 60 12.43 -7.27 -1.87
C THR A 60 12.24 -5.87 -2.43
N TYR A 61 13.35 -5.24 -2.84
CA TYR A 61 13.33 -3.95 -3.51
C TYR A 61 12.47 -3.95 -4.79
N ASN A 62 12.54 -5.04 -5.57
CA ASN A 62 11.78 -5.16 -6.82
C ASN A 62 10.26 -5.28 -6.57
N GLU A 63 9.86 -5.87 -5.46
CA GLU A 63 8.46 -5.90 -5.03
C GLU A 63 7.95 -4.51 -4.64
N LEU A 64 8.74 -3.76 -3.87
CA LEU A 64 8.39 -2.39 -3.51
C LEU A 64 8.26 -1.49 -4.74
N ILE A 65 9.17 -1.61 -5.71
CA ILE A 65 9.06 -0.89 -6.99
C ILE A 65 7.75 -1.21 -7.70
N GLN A 66 7.38 -2.49 -7.78
CA GLN A 66 6.15 -2.89 -8.46
C GLN A 66 4.90 -2.33 -7.77
N VAL A 67 4.86 -2.37 -6.43
CA VAL A 67 3.79 -1.76 -5.65
C VAL A 67 3.73 -0.26 -5.91
N THR A 68 4.86 0.45 -5.85
CA THR A 68 4.91 1.89 -6.09
C THR A 68 4.46 2.28 -7.50
N ARG A 69 4.83 1.50 -8.53
CA ARG A 69 4.39 1.75 -9.92
C ARG A 69 2.91 1.49 -10.17
N PHE A 70 2.24 0.78 -9.26
CA PHE A 70 0.82 0.49 -9.36
C PHE A 70 -0.04 1.62 -8.78
N LEU A 71 0.51 2.39 -7.84
CA LEU A 71 -0.15 3.56 -7.22
C LEU A 71 -0.14 4.77 -8.16
#